data_AF-A0A564XV72-F1
#
_entry.id   AF-A0A564XV72-F1
#
_cell.length_a   1.000
_cell.length_b   1.000
_cell.length_c   1.000
_cell.angle_alpha   90.00
_cell.angle_beta   90.00
_cell.angle_gamma   90.00
#
_symmetry.space_group_name_H-M   'P 1'
#
loop_
_entity.id
_entity.type
_entity.pdbx_description
1 polymer ?
#
loop_
_entity_poly.entity_id
_entity_poly.type
_entity_poly.pdbx_seq_one_letter_code
_entity_poly.pdbx_strand_id
1 'polypeptide(L)'
;MRKLRAVHTRPISNSIFIPTDLKSCSQIFLCHDTVRKSLQPIFDGPFLVLQRSEETSTTLQNDKKICCYCRSLKPYLSIQTYF
;
A
#
# COMPACT_ATOMS: atom_id res chain seq x y z
N MET A 1 -41.98 -23.06 -15.17
CA MET A 1 -41.08 -21.98 -14.70
C MET A 1 -40.64 -22.28 -13.27
N ARG A 2 -39.35 -22.61 -13.03
CA ARG A 2 -38.82 -22.87 -11.68
C ARG A 2 -38.56 -21.55 -10.97
N LYS A 3 -39.13 -21.34 -9.77
CA LYS A 3 -38.86 -20.15 -8.93
C LYS A 3 -37.46 -20.26 -8.34
N LEU A 4 -36.55 -19.42 -8.82
CA LEU A 4 -35.22 -19.26 -8.22
C LEU A 4 -35.36 -18.54 -6.87
N ARG A 5 -34.60 -19.00 -5.88
CA ARG A 5 -34.54 -18.39 -4.54
C ARG A 5 -33.11 -17.91 -4.32
N ALA A 6 -32.95 -16.69 -3.80
CA ALA A 6 -31.64 -16.15 -3.46
C ALA A 6 -30.99 -17.05 -2.40
N VAL A 7 -29.85 -17.64 -2.75
CA VAL A 7 -29.02 -18.40 -1.82
C VAL A 7 -28.13 -17.40 -1.10
N HIS A 8 -28.03 -17.51 0.22
CA HIS A 8 -27.14 -16.66 1.00
C HIS A 8 -25.70 -16.82 0.50
N THR A 9 -25.09 -15.71 0.10
CA THR A 9 -23.69 -15.68 -0.30
C THR A 9 -22.82 -16.02 0.92
N ARG A 10 -21.77 -16.80 0.69
CA ARG A 10 -20.82 -17.14 1.75
C ARG A 10 -20.21 -15.85 2.33
N PRO A 11 -20.08 -15.71 3.66
CA PRO A 11 -19.39 -14.58 4.25
C PRO A 11 -17.92 -14.62 3.81
N ILE A 12 -17.48 -13.58 3.12
CA ILE A 12 -16.08 -13.37 2.75
C ILE A 12 -15.38 -12.69 3.92
N SER A 13 -14.28 -13.26 4.40
CA SER A 13 -13.37 -12.56 5.29
C SER A 13 -12.56 -11.54 4.48
N ASN A 14 -12.80 -10.26 4.73
CA ASN A 14 -12.09 -9.15 4.05
C ASN A 14 -10.67 -8.91 4.61
N SER A 15 -9.92 -9.96 4.98
CA SER A 15 -8.56 -9.76 5.46
C SER A 15 -7.67 -9.33 4.29
N ILE A 16 -7.25 -8.08 4.28
CA ILE A 16 -6.32 -7.57 3.27
C ILE A 16 -4.95 -8.20 3.55
N PHE A 17 -4.39 -8.84 2.54
CA PHE A 17 -3.03 -9.37 2.62
C PHE A 17 -2.04 -8.20 2.67
N ILE A 18 -1.32 -8.08 3.79
CA ILE A 18 -0.27 -7.08 3.99
C ILE A 18 1.07 -7.83 4.04
N PRO A 19 2.00 -7.53 3.13
CA PRO A 19 3.37 -8.02 3.21
C PRO A 19 3.97 -7.83 4.60
N THR A 20 4.61 -8.85 5.14
CA THR A 20 5.29 -8.80 6.45
C THR A 20 6.33 -7.70 6.52
N ASP A 21 7.00 -7.44 5.40
CA ASP A 21 8.05 -6.43 5.29
C ASP A 21 7.48 -5.03 5.54
N LEU A 22 6.26 -4.74 5.08
CA LEU A 22 5.61 -3.45 5.35
C LEU A 22 5.26 -3.26 6.84
N LYS A 23 5.09 -4.36 7.59
CA LYS A 23 4.84 -4.30 9.04
C LYS A 23 6.09 -3.92 9.83
N SER A 24 7.29 -4.33 9.39
CA SER A 24 8.55 -4.06 10.10
C SER A 24 9.40 -2.92 9.52
N CYS A 25 9.16 -2.50 8.27
CA CYS A 25 10.03 -1.55 7.57
C CYS A 25 9.95 -0.12 8.12
N SER A 26 11.08 0.43 8.57
CA SER A 26 11.21 1.83 9.04
C SER A 26 11.02 2.87 7.93
N GLN A 27 11.40 2.50 6.71
CA GLN A 27 11.36 3.34 5.52
C GLN A 27 10.59 2.63 4.40
N ILE A 28 9.76 3.39 3.70
CA ILE A 28 8.93 2.90 2.59
C ILE A 28 8.97 3.89 1.44
N PHE A 29 8.87 3.33 0.25
CA PHE A 29 8.74 4.06 -0.99
C PHE A 29 7.29 4.15 -1.42
N LEU A 30 6.88 5.31 -1.92
CA LEU A 30 5.50 5.56 -2.35
C LEU A 30 5.41 5.56 -3.87
N CYS A 31 4.48 4.77 -4.41
CA CYS A 31 4.08 4.86 -5.81
C CYS A 31 2.92 5.85 -5.94
N HIS A 32 3.13 6.94 -6.67
CA HIS A 32 2.06 7.85 -7.04
C HIS A 32 1.38 7.37 -8.33
N ASP A 33 0.07 7.09 -8.26
CA ASP A 33 -0.76 6.69 -9.40
C ASP A 33 -1.16 7.88 -10.29
N THR A 34 -0.29 8.86 -10.43
CA THR A 34 -0.50 10.05 -11.25
C THR A 34 0.31 9.97 -12.53
N VAL A 35 -0.13 10.66 -13.60
CA VAL A 35 0.67 10.78 -14.82
C VAL A 35 2.06 11.34 -14.48
N ARG A 36 3.09 10.60 -14.88
CA ARG A 36 4.49 10.85 -14.54
C ARG A 36 5.19 11.46 -15.75
N LYS A 37 6.13 12.36 -15.53
CA LYS A 37 7.04 12.84 -16.58
C LYS A 37 7.95 11.69 -17.02
N SER A 38 8.41 11.71 -18.26
CA SER A 38 9.18 10.60 -18.87
C SER A 38 10.39 10.12 -18.07
N LEU A 39 11.03 10.99 -17.27
CA LEU A 39 12.22 10.67 -16.48
C LEU A 39 11.97 10.67 -14.97
N GLN A 40 10.71 10.72 -14.53
CA GLN A 40 10.40 10.65 -13.11
C GLN A 40 10.47 9.20 -12.60
N PRO A 41 11.16 8.92 -11.48
CA PRO A 41 11.33 7.57 -10.93
C PRO A 41 9.99 7.05 -10.40
N ILE A 42 9.60 5.79 -10.68
CA ILE A 42 8.25 5.21 -10.37
C ILE A 42 7.85 5.36 -8.89
N PHE A 43 8.84 5.28 -8.02
CA PHE A 43 8.68 5.44 -6.60
C PHE A 43 9.38 6.70 -6.14
N ASP A 44 8.70 7.45 -5.29
CA ASP A 44 9.32 8.57 -4.57
C ASP A 44 9.80 8.10 -3.21
N GLY A 45 11.00 8.56 -2.86
CA GLY A 45 11.61 8.68 -1.53
C GLY A 45 11.52 7.48 -0.59
N PRO A 46 12.59 7.19 0.18
CA PRO A 46 12.39 6.49 1.44
C PRO A 46 11.73 7.44 2.44
N PHE A 47 10.43 7.28 2.70
CA PHE A 47 9.70 8.02 3.71
C PHE A 47 9.69 7.28 5.04
N LEU A 48 9.83 8.03 6.14
CA LEU A 48 9.74 7.47 7.49
C LEU A 48 8.28 7.12 7.83
N VAL A 49 8.07 5.92 8.34
CA VAL A 49 6.76 5.47 8.83
C VAL A 49 6.54 6.00 10.24
N LEU A 50 5.46 6.77 10.43
CA LEU A 50 5.05 7.26 11.74
C LEU A 50 4.03 6.34 12.41
N GLN A 51 3.06 5.84 11.64
CA GLN A 51 1.97 5.01 12.14
C GLN A 51 1.60 3.94 11.12
N ARG A 52 1.21 2.76 11.59
CA ARG A 52 0.75 1.65 10.77
C ARG A 52 -0.66 1.24 11.18
N SER A 53 -1.51 1.00 10.19
CA SER A 53 -2.82 0.38 10.29
C SER A 53 -2.84 -0.85 9.38
N GLU A 54 -3.90 -1.65 9.45
CA GLU A 54 -4.08 -2.82 8.59
C GLU A 54 -4.12 -2.43 7.10
N GLU A 55 -4.74 -1.31 6.76
CA GLU A 55 -4.93 -0.92 5.35
C GLU A 55 -4.03 0.23 4.91
N THR A 56 -3.58 1.04 5.86
CA THR A 56 -2.92 2.32 5.60
C THR A 56 -1.69 2.52 6.48
N SER A 57 -0.68 3.19 5.94
CA SER A 57 0.48 3.68 6.69
C SER A 57 0.58 5.20 6.60
N THR A 58 0.91 5.84 7.71
CA THR A 58 1.14 7.28 7.76
C THR A 58 2.63 7.56 7.65
N THR A 59 3.03 8.32 6.65
CA THR A 59 4.41 8.74 6.40
C THR A 59 4.61 10.21 6.69
N LEU A 60 5.86 10.58 7.02
CA LEU A 60 6.28 11.97 7.08
C LEU A 60 6.96 12.35 5.76
N GLN A 61 6.36 13.29 5.03
CA GLN A 61 6.90 13.84 3.79
C GLN A 61 6.93 15.36 3.91
N ASN A 62 8.13 15.96 3.84
CA ASN A 62 8.33 17.41 3.90
C ASN A 62 7.58 18.07 5.08
N ASP A 63 7.75 17.51 6.28
CA ASP A 63 7.07 17.91 7.53
C ASP A 63 5.54 17.74 7.56
N LYS A 64 4.97 17.11 6.53
CA LYS A 64 3.55 16.80 6.45
C LYS A 64 3.31 15.32 6.68
N LYS A 65 2.27 15.02 7.45
CA LYS A 65 1.80 13.64 7.65
C LYS A 65 0.88 13.27 6.50
N ILE A 66 1.20 12.21 5.79
CA ILE A 66 0.43 11.73 4.64
C ILE A 66 0.01 10.29 4.91
N CYS A 67 -1.29 10.01 4.76
CA CYS A 67 -1.82 8.66 4.87
C CYS A 67 -1.82 7.99 3.50
N CYS A 68 -1.15 6.85 3.38
CA CYS A 68 -1.02 6.09 2.15
C CYS A 68 -1.59 4.69 2.33
N TYR A 69 -2.19 4.13 1.27
CA TYR A 69 -2.70 2.77 1.29
C TYR A 69 -1.57 1.75 1.04
N CYS A 70 -1.59 0.62 1.75
CA CYS A 70 -0.52 -0.39 1.71
C CYS A 70 -0.20 -0.95 0.31
N ARG A 71 -1.19 -1.03 -0.60
CA ARG A 71 -0.99 -1.44 -2.02
C ARG A 71 -0.09 -0.51 -2.82
N SER A 72 0.02 0.77 -2.45
CA SER A 72 0.85 1.75 -3.15
C SER A 72 2.25 1.90 -2.53
N LEU A 73 2.59 1.05 -1.56
CA LEU A 73 3.84 1.12 -0.82
C LEU A 73 4.77 -0.03 -1.23
N LYS A 74 6.06 0.28 -1.29
CA LYS A 74 7.12 -0.73 -1.37
C LYS A 74 8.08 -0.62 -0.19
N PRO A 75 8.43 -1.75 0.46
CA PRO A 75 9.44 -1.75 1.51
C PRO A 75 10.83 -1.45 0.93
N TYR A 76 11.66 -0.72 1.68
CA TYR A 76 13.01 -0.31 1.25
C TYR A 76 13.86 -1.48 0.71
N LEU A 77 13.83 -2.61 1.42
CA LEU A 77 14.59 -3.82 1.08
C LEU A 77 14.18 -4.46 -0.26
N SER A 78 12.99 -4.14 -0.80
CA SER A 78 12.50 -4.70 -2.07
C SER A 78 12.92 -3.92 -3.32
N ILE A 79 13.32 -2.65 -3.17
CA ILE A 79 13.68 -1.79 -4.32
C ILE A 79 15.20 -1.79 -4.55
N GLN A 80 15.99 -2.11 -3.53
CA GLN A 80 17.45 -2.17 -3.62
C GLN A 80 17.98 -3.21 -4.62
N THR A 81 17.16 -4.20 -4.99
CA THR A 81 17.48 -5.22 -6.01
C THR A 81 17.21 -4.78 -7.45
N TYR A 82 16.63 -3.60 -7.68
CA TYR A 82 16.30 -3.08 -9.02
C TYR A 82 17.21 -1.92 -9.48
N PHE A 83 18.22 -1.56 -8.69
CA PHE A 83 19.21 -0.54 -9.01
C PHE A 83 20.62 -1.15 -9.13
#